data_AF-A0A644XJ46-F1
#
_entry.id   AF-A0A644XJ46-F1
#
_cell.length_a   1.000
_cell.length_b   1.000
_cell.length_c   1.000
_cell.angle_alpha   90.00
_cell.angle_beta   90.00
_cell.angle_gamma   90.00
#
_symmetry.space_group_name_H-M   'P 1'
#
loop_
_entity.id
_entity.type
_entity.pdbx_description
1 polymer ?
#
loop_
_entity_poly.entity_id
_entity_poly.type
_entity_poly.pdbx_seq_one_letter_code
_entity_poly.pdbx_strand_id
1 'polypeptide(L)'
;MKKVLLVLFAVLCLNACGKQTEANVKNDVSQKEDSKLENGKRMLIEKSFNAYITFDTNYLITVKKIDKANNLNDIDRDAIVEEVRLISLEGLRLLKKDSLKQVMDLLDREMEKFYLHPANTVENELSLHSSSIVLYDIFCEKEEFLMKSILLLDHSLTHIEFKHSLTKKWDEKYIVVLTTLTNFYYNLGANEKAISHAERLCRYIEDIGEVNDNEIYYNNLSLLKDLYEESNNKSKADICQRKLDKLN
;
A
#
# COMPACT_ATOMS: atom_id res chain seq x y z
N MET A 1 15.95 7.00 0.88
CA MET A 1 14.69 6.77 1.61
C MET A 1 13.62 7.78 1.22
N LYS A 2 13.82 9.10 1.38
CA LYS A 2 12.84 10.14 0.96
C LYS A 2 12.31 10.04 -0.48
N LYS A 3 13.15 9.71 -1.47
CA LYS A 3 12.73 9.59 -2.88
C LYS A 3 11.83 8.38 -3.18
N VAL A 4 11.90 7.31 -2.39
CA VAL A 4 11.07 6.10 -2.58
C VAL A 4 9.68 6.32 -1.96
N LEU A 5 9.65 6.98 -0.79
CA LEU A 5 8.40 7.40 -0.14
C LEU A 5 7.61 8.35 -1.04
N LEU A 6 8.31 9.25 -1.77
CA LEU A 6 7.73 10.18 -2.75
C LEU A 6 7.16 9.48 -4.00
N VAL A 7 7.74 8.36 -4.45
CA VAL A 7 7.21 7.56 -5.56
C VAL A 7 6.00 6.74 -5.11
N LEU A 8 6.02 6.19 -3.89
CA LEU A 8 4.81 5.61 -3.25
C LEU A 8 3.70 6.66 -3.12
N PHE A 9 4.03 7.87 -2.68
CA PHE A 9 3.10 9.00 -2.57
C PHE A 9 2.52 9.41 -3.93
N ALA A 10 3.36 9.56 -4.96
CA ALA A 10 2.90 9.96 -6.29
C ALA A 10 2.03 8.88 -6.94
N VAL A 11 2.37 7.59 -6.80
CA VAL A 11 1.60 6.49 -7.36
C VAL A 11 0.26 6.29 -6.63
N LEU A 12 0.19 6.50 -5.31
CA LEU A 12 -1.00 6.24 -4.51
C LEU A 12 -1.92 7.47 -4.32
N CYS A 13 -1.43 8.69 -4.53
CA CYS A 13 -2.22 9.92 -4.37
C CYS A 13 -2.77 10.51 -5.68
N LEU A 14 -2.40 10.00 -6.86
CA LEU A 14 -2.81 10.61 -8.15
C LEU A 14 -4.30 10.44 -8.52
N ASN A 15 -5.07 9.61 -7.80
CA ASN A 15 -6.52 9.50 -8.01
C ASN A 15 -7.35 10.30 -6.98
N ALA A 16 -6.74 11.19 -6.20
CA ALA A 16 -7.38 11.97 -5.14
C ALA A 16 -7.82 13.39 -5.56
N CYS A 17 -8.22 13.60 -6.83
CA CYS A 17 -8.73 14.90 -7.27
C CYS A 17 -10.14 14.82 -7.86
N GLY A 18 -11.13 15.21 -7.04
CA GLY A 18 -12.42 15.75 -7.47
C GLY A 18 -13.55 14.74 -7.72
N LYS A 19 -14.73 15.02 -7.14
CA LYS A 19 -16.02 14.49 -7.62
C LYS A 19 -16.11 14.75 -9.13
N GLN A 20 -16.01 13.70 -9.94
CA GLN A 20 -16.38 13.78 -11.36
C GLN A 20 -17.87 14.10 -11.42
N THR A 21 -18.17 15.31 -11.85
CA THR A 21 -19.50 15.65 -12.36
C THR A 21 -19.78 14.73 -13.53
N GLU A 22 -20.95 14.07 -13.50
CA GLU A 22 -21.43 13.14 -14.52
C GLU A 22 -21.48 13.83 -15.89
N ALA A 23 -20.41 13.70 -16.67
CA ALA A 23 -20.42 13.93 -18.10
C ALA A 23 -20.39 12.56 -18.78
N ASN A 24 -21.55 12.23 -19.34
CA ASN A 24 -21.85 11.02 -20.08
C ASN A 24 -20.84 10.82 -21.23
N VAL A 25 -19.81 10.00 -21.01
CA VAL A 25 -18.89 9.55 -22.07
C VAL A 25 -19.05 8.05 -22.19
N LYS A 26 -19.60 7.63 -23.33
CA LYS A 26 -19.67 6.23 -23.74
C LYS A 26 -18.25 5.65 -23.70
N ASN A 27 -18.03 4.68 -22.82
CA ASN A 27 -16.82 3.86 -22.83
C ASN A 27 -16.90 2.91 -24.02
N ASP A 28 -16.33 3.32 -25.15
CA ASP A 28 -15.83 2.38 -26.13
C ASP A 28 -14.64 1.66 -25.50
N VAL A 29 -14.76 0.35 -25.38
CA VAL A 29 -13.66 -0.56 -25.04
C VAL A 29 -12.72 -0.59 -26.24
N SER A 30 -11.91 0.45 -26.40
CA SER A 30 -10.79 0.45 -27.34
C SER A 30 -9.51 0.15 -26.57
N GLN A 31 -8.90 -0.97 -26.94
CA GLN A 31 -7.56 -1.43 -26.57
C GLN A 31 -6.61 -0.28 -26.15
N LYS A 32 -6.23 -0.23 -24.87
CA LYS A 32 -5.04 0.52 -24.45
C LYS A 32 -3.81 -0.26 -24.89
N GLU A 33 -3.45 -0.13 -26.16
CA GLU A 33 -2.14 -0.53 -26.69
C GLU A 33 -1.05 0.45 -26.18
N ASP A 34 0.04 -0.12 -25.66
CA ASP A 34 1.39 0.44 -25.49
C ASP A 34 1.57 1.81 -24.80
N SER A 35 1.05 2.00 -23.58
CA SER A 35 1.68 2.97 -22.68
C SER A 35 2.97 2.36 -22.10
N LYS A 36 4.14 2.72 -22.63
CA LYS A 36 5.43 2.39 -22.01
C LYS A 36 5.37 2.75 -20.53
N LEU A 37 5.59 1.77 -19.65
CA LEU A 37 5.60 1.99 -18.21
C LEU A 37 6.62 3.09 -17.88
N GLU A 38 6.15 4.16 -17.24
CA GLU A 38 7.00 5.27 -16.82
C GLU A 38 8.22 4.75 -16.05
N ASN A 39 9.39 5.32 -16.32
CA ASN A 39 10.66 4.84 -15.76
C ASN A 39 10.62 4.74 -14.22
N GLY A 40 9.97 5.68 -13.53
CA GLY A 40 9.81 5.63 -12.08
C GLY A 40 9.01 4.42 -11.58
N LYS A 41 7.89 4.11 -12.24
CA LYS A 41 7.05 2.94 -11.96
C LYS A 41 7.80 1.64 -12.27
N ARG A 42 8.56 1.59 -13.37
CA ARG A 42 9.40 0.43 -13.71
C ARG A 42 10.48 0.18 -12.66
N MET A 43 11.20 1.23 -12.24
CA MET A 43 12.23 1.12 -11.21
C MET A 43 11.66 0.65 -9.87
N LEU A 44 10.41 1.00 -9.54
CA LEU A 44 9.74 0.48 -8.35
C LEU A 44 9.56 -1.04 -8.42
N ILE A 45 9.05 -1.57 -9.55
CA ILE A 45 8.87 -3.01 -9.75
C ILE A 45 10.21 -3.74 -9.79
N GLU A 46 11.23 -3.17 -10.44
CA GLU A 46 12.58 -3.75 -10.43
C GLU A 46 13.14 -3.83 -9.01
N LYS A 47 12.96 -2.76 -8.23
CA LYS A 47 13.44 -2.69 -6.86
C LYS A 47 12.73 -3.71 -5.95
N SER A 48 11.42 -3.91 -6.11
CA SER A 48 10.67 -4.86 -5.28
C SER A 48 11.18 -6.28 -5.48
N PHE A 49 11.40 -6.74 -6.71
CA PHE A 49 12.01 -8.06 -6.97
C PHE A 49 13.47 -8.15 -6.50
N ASN A 50 14.28 -7.12 -6.75
CA ASN A 50 15.68 -7.12 -6.34
C ASN A 50 15.87 -7.25 -4.83
N ALA A 51 14.94 -6.72 -4.02
CA ALA A 51 15.00 -6.85 -2.56
C ALA A 51 15.02 -8.31 -2.07
N TYR A 52 14.38 -9.22 -2.81
CA TYR A 52 14.35 -10.65 -2.51
C TYR A 52 15.52 -11.42 -3.15
N ILE A 53 16.07 -10.93 -4.26
CA ILE A 53 17.25 -11.53 -4.91
C ILE A 53 18.52 -11.24 -4.12
N THR A 54 18.70 -10.01 -3.65
CA THR A 54 19.91 -9.57 -2.94
C THR A 54 19.82 -9.80 -1.44
N PHE A 55 18.99 -10.74 -1.00
CA PHE A 55 18.78 -11.06 0.39
C PHE A 55 20.09 -11.53 1.07
N ASP A 56 20.38 -11.01 2.25
CA ASP A 56 21.58 -11.37 3.01
C ASP A 56 21.45 -12.79 3.59
N THR A 57 22.16 -13.74 2.98
CA THR A 57 22.19 -15.13 3.42
C THR A 57 22.76 -15.30 4.84
N ASN A 58 23.49 -14.32 5.39
CA ASN A 58 23.89 -14.37 6.81
C ASN A 58 22.70 -14.13 7.75
N TYR A 59 21.74 -13.31 7.35
CA TYR A 59 20.50 -13.13 8.10
C TYR A 59 19.68 -14.43 8.16
N LEU A 60 19.69 -15.23 7.09
CA LEU A 60 19.07 -16.57 7.06
C LEU A 60 19.58 -17.48 8.18
N ILE A 61 20.89 -17.46 8.44
CA ILE A 61 21.49 -18.24 9.54
C ILE A 61 20.91 -17.82 10.89
N THR A 62 20.69 -16.52 11.09
CA THR A 62 20.09 -15.98 12.32
C THR A 62 18.64 -16.41 12.46
N VAL A 63 17.86 -16.31 11.38
CA VAL A 63 16.45 -16.74 11.38
C VAL A 63 16.32 -18.22 11.70
N LYS A 64 17.13 -19.09 11.08
CA LYS A 64 17.11 -20.54 11.37
C LYS A 64 17.46 -20.87 12.82
N LYS A 65 18.34 -20.07 13.47
CA LYS A 65 18.61 -20.21 14.91
C LYS A 65 17.40 -19.85 15.76
N ILE A 66 16.68 -18.79 15.40
CA ILE A 66 15.44 -18.36 16.09
C ILE A 66 14.34 -19.41 15.89
N ASP A 67 14.14 -19.90 14.67
CA ASP A 67 13.15 -20.95 14.38
C ASP A 67 13.42 -22.20 15.23
N LYS A 68 14.68 -22.66 15.29
CA LYS A 68 15.08 -23.80 16.13
C LYS A 68 14.81 -23.55 17.62
N ALA A 69 15.10 -22.33 18.12
CA ALA A 69 14.84 -21.97 19.52
C ALA A 69 13.34 -21.97 19.86
N ASN A 70 12.47 -21.75 18.86
CA ASN A 70 11.02 -21.73 19.00
C ASN A 70 10.35 -23.04 18.55
N ASN A 71 11.12 -24.12 18.30
CA ASN A 71 10.64 -25.41 17.79
C ASN A 71 9.89 -25.32 16.44
N LEU A 72 10.22 -24.35 15.59
CA LEU A 72 9.65 -24.17 14.25
C LEU A 72 10.46 -24.93 13.18
N ASN A 73 10.67 -26.23 13.38
CA ASN A 73 11.56 -27.04 12.53
C ASN A 73 10.94 -27.48 11.20
N ASP A 74 9.62 -27.29 11.03
CA ASP A 74 8.89 -27.73 9.83
C ASP A 74 9.00 -26.74 8.65
N ILE A 75 9.61 -25.57 8.88
CA ILE A 75 9.74 -24.53 7.86
C ILE A 75 11.07 -24.70 7.11
N ASP A 76 10.99 -25.15 5.85
CA ASP A 76 12.15 -25.19 4.97
C ASP A 76 12.49 -23.79 4.42
N ARG A 77 13.24 -23.03 5.22
CA ARG A 77 13.65 -21.66 4.88
C ARG A 77 14.55 -21.60 3.64
N ASP A 78 15.37 -22.62 3.37
CA ASP A 78 16.28 -22.61 2.24
C ASP A 78 15.47 -22.77 0.94
N ALA A 79 14.48 -23.67 0.93
CA ALA A 79 13.56 -23.83 -0.19
C ALA A 79 12.75 -22.56 -0.47
N ILE A 80 12.19 -21.91 0.56
CA ILE A 80 11.44 -20.66 0.42
C ILE A 80 12.32 -19.56 -0.18
N VAL A 81 13.57 -19.43 0.29
CA VAL A 81 14.51 -18.41 -0.22
C VAL A 81 14.83 -18.63 -1.70
N GLU A 82 15.13 -19.86 -2.09
CA GLU A 82 15.46 -20.15 -3.49
C GLU A 82 14.23 -20.01 -4.41
N GLU A 83 13.06 -20.48 -3.97
CA GLU A 83 11.82 -20.36 -4.74
C GLU A 83 11.45 -18.90 -5.01
N VAL A 84 11.47 -18.05 -3.98
CA VAL A 84 11.19 -16.62 -4.12
C VAL A 84 12.26 -15.93 -4.97
N ARG A 85 13.53 -16.34 -4.90
CA ARG A 85 14.60 -15.84 -5.78
C ARG A 85 14.30 -16.15 -7.25
N LEU A 86 13.88 -17.37 -7.56
CA LEU A 86 13.53 -17.79 -8.92
C LEU A 86 12.31 -17.02 -9.45
N ILE A 87 11.26 -16.87 -8.64
CA ILE A 87 10.09 -16.05 -8.98
C ILE A 87 10.50 -14.60 -9.26
N SER A 88 11.38 -14.04 -8.43
CA SER A 88 11.86 -12.67 -8.59
C SER A 88 12.67 -12.47 -9.86
N LEU A 89 13.55 -13.43 -10.20
CA LEU A 89 14.30 -13.41 -11.46
C LEU A 89 13.38 -13.52 -12.68
N GLU A 90 12.35 -14.35 -12.60
CA GLU A 90 11.33 -14.46 -13.65
C GLU A 90 10.55 -13.16 -13.81
N GLY A 91 10.14 -12.52 -12.71
CA GLY A 91 9.49 -11.21 -12.72
C GLY A 91 10.34 -10.13 -13.40
N LEU A 92 11.64 -10.06 -13.08
CA LEU A 92 12.56 -9.14 -13.76
C LEU A 92 12.73 -9.46 -15.26
N ARG A 93 12.78 -10.74 -15.63
CA ARG A 93 12.86 -11.16 -17.03
C ARG A 93 11.63 -10.74 -17.83
N LEU A 94 10.44 -10.92 -17.26
CA LEU A 94 9.17 -10.49 -17.85
C LEU A 94 9.09 -8.97 -17.96
N LEU A 95 9.50 -8.25 -16.91
CA LEU A 95 9.54 -6.79 -16.91
C LEU A 95 10.47 -6.25 -18.00
N LYS A 96 11.66 -6.83 -18.18
CA LYS A 96 12.61 -6.45 -19.24
C LYS A 96 12.05 -6.66 -20.66
N LYS A 97 11.15 -7.63 -20.82
CA LYS A 97 10.42 -7.91 -22.08
C LYS A 97 9.18 -7.04 -22.26
N ASP A 98 8.91 -6.13 -21.33
CA ASP A 98 7.69 -5.32 -21.27
C ASP A 98 6.39 -6.15 -21.18
N SER A 99 6.49 -7.38 -20.68
CA SER A 99 5.34 -8.27 -20.49
C SER A 99 4.61 -7.96 -19.18
N LEU A 100 4.16 -6.72 -19.01
CA LEU A 100 3.63 -6.18 -17.74
C LEU A 100 2.42 -6.97 -17.20
N LYS A 101 1.52 -7.43 -18.07
CA LYS A 101 0.39 -8.27 -17.64
C LYS A 101 0.87 -9.59 -17.04
N GLN A 102 1.90 -10.22 -17.63
CA GLN A 102 2.48 -11.45 -17.09
C GLN A 102 3.23 -11.21 -15.78
N VAL A 103 3.80 -10.01 -15.57
CA VAL A 103 4.35 -9.61 -14.27
C VAL A 103 3.24 -9.53 -13.23
N MET A 104 2.09 -8.94 -13.58
CA MET A 104 0.91 -8.88 -12.70
C MET A 104 0.40 -10.28 -12.35
N ASP A 105 0.21 -11.14 -13.35
CA ASP A 105 -0.28 -12.51 -13.16
C ASP A 105 0.71 -13.36 -12.33
N LEU A 106 2.01 -13.11 -12.45
CA LEU A 106 3.03 -13.73 -11.61
C LEU A 106 2.89 -13.30 -10.14
N LEU A 107 2.73 -11.99 -9.89
CA LEU A 107 2.55 -11.46 -8.54
C LEU A 107 1.26 -11.98 -7.91
N ASP A 108 0.12 -11.94 -8.62
CA ASP A 108 -1.17 -12.46 -8.13
C ASP A 108 -1.09 -13.94 -7.71
N ARG A 109 -0.35 -14.75 -8.48
CA ARG A 109 -0.23 -16.19 -8.22
C ARG A 109 0.75 -16.52 -7.09
N GLU A 110 1.82 -15.75 -6.97
CA GLU A 110 2.98 -16.13 -6.13
C GLU A 110 3.13 -15.30 -4.85
N MET A 111 2.29 -14.27 -4.64
CA MET A 111 2.41 -13.29 -3.54
C MET A 111 2.63 -13.94 -2.17
N GLU A 112 1.86 -14.99 -1.86
CA GLU A 112 1.94 -15.66 -0.55
C GLU A 112 3.33 -16.20 -0.22
N LYS A 113 4.10 -16.62 -1.24
CA LYS A 113 5.46 -17.13 -1.05
C LYS A 113 6.41 -16.02 -0.59
N PHE A 114 6.19 -14.79 -1.07
CA PHE A 114 6.96 -13.63 -0.61
C PHE A 114 6.72 -13.36 0.88
N TYR A 115 5.50 -13.54 1.39
CA TYR A 115 5.20 -13.30 2.81
C TYR A 115 5.95 -14.25 3.75
N LEU A 116 6.25 -15.46 3.30
CA LEU A 116 7.01 -16.46 4.06
C LEU A 116 8.52 -16.22 4.02
N HIS A 117 8.99 -15.38 3.09
CA HIS A 117 10.40 -15.12 2.89
C HIS A 117 10.98 -14.29 4.04
N PRO A 118 12.18 -14.61 4.58
CA PRO A 118 12.79 -13.83 5.66
C PRO A 118 13.09 -12.36 5.31
N ALA A 119 13.19 -12.04 4.03
CA ALA A 119 13.32 -10.65 3.56
C ALA A 119 11.99 -9.88 3.55
N ASN A 120 10.84 -10.48 3.92
CA ASN A 120 9.56 -9.80 3.97
C ASN A 120 9.49 -8.85 5.17
N THR A 121 10.21 -7.73 5.09
CA THR A 121 10.01 -6.60 5.98
C THR A 121 8.84 -5.75 5.49
N VAL A 122 8.26 -4.93 6.36
CA VAL A 122 7.23 -3.95 5.99
C VAL A 122 7.63 -3.13 4.75
N GLU A 123 8.89 -2.72 4.65
CA GLU A 123 9.41 -1.96 3.50
C GLU A 123 9.34 -2.76 2.19
N ASN A 124 9.76 -4.03 2.21
CA ASN A 124 9.81 -4.87 1.03
C ASN A 124 8.41 -5.32 0.60
N GLU A 125 7.54 -5.65 1.57
CA GLU A 125 6.14 -5.96 1.35
C GLU A 125 5.42 -4.80 0.66
N LEU A 126 5.51 -3.58 1.23
CA LEU A 126 4.87 -2.40 0.64
C LEU A 126 5.41 -2.08 -0.76
N SER A 127 6.70 -2.31 -1.01
CA SER A 127 7.27 -2.14 -2.35
C SER A 127 6.66 -3.13 -3.35
N LEU A 128 6.42 -4.37 -2.93
CA LEU A 128 5.81 -5.41 -3.76
C LEU A 128 4.30 -5.16 -3.97
N HIS A 129 3.58 -4.76 -2.93
CA HIS A 129 2.18 -4.37 -3.01
C HIS A 129 2.00 -3.15 -3.91
N SER A 130 2.83 -2.12 -3.76
CA SER A 130 2.80 -0.95 -4.65
C SER A 130 3.10 -1.30 -6.10
N SER A 131 3.98 -2.28 -6.34
CA SER A 131 4.25 -2.80 -7.68
C SER A 131 2.99 -3.43 -8.30
N SER A 132 2.24 -4.19 -7.50
CA SER A 132 0.98 -4.81 -7.94
C SER A 132 -0.12 -3.76 -8.17
N ILE A 133 -0.25 -2.78 -7.27
CA ILE A 133 -1.21 -1.67 -7.40
C ILE A 133 -0.97 -0.89 -8.69
N VAL A 134 0.29 -0.61 -9.05
CA VAL A 134 0.64 0.01 -10.34
C VAL A 134 0.13 -0.81 -11.52
N LEU A 135 0.24 -2.13 -11.45
CA LEU A 135 -0.19 -3.02 -12.53
C LEU A 135 -1.71 -3.13 -12.58
N TYR A 136 -2.40 -3.15 -11.44
CA TYR A 136 -3.86 -3.09 -11.38
C TYR A 136 -4.40 -1.78 -11.97
N ASP A 137 -3.77 -0.64 -11.70
CA ASP A 137 -4.17 0.66 -12.28
C ASP A 137 -4.09 0.65 -13.83
N ILE A 138 -3.22 -0.17 -14.40
CA ILE A 138 -3.07 -0.32 -15.85
C ILE A 138 -4.10 -1.29 -16.43
N PHE A 139 -4.35 -2.42 -15.76
CA PHE A 139 -5.03 -3.58 -16.34
C PHE A 139 -6.40 -3.91 -15.76
N CYS A 140 -6.80 -3.33 -14.63
CA CYS A 140 -8.06 -3.61 -13.97
C CYS A 140 -9.04 -2.44 -14.15
N GLU A 141 -10.33 -2.77 -14.21
CA GLU A 141 -11.40 -1.77 -14.11
C GLU A 141 -11.42 -1.15 -12.72
N LYS A 142 -12.01 0.05 -12.60
CA LYS A 142 -11.95 0.87 -11.37
C LYS A 142 -12.30 0.10 -10.10
N GLU A 143 -13.40 -0.66 -10.09
CA GLU A 143 -13.85 -1.40 -8.91
C GLU A 143 -12.89 -2.54 -8.56
N GLU A 144 -12.44 -3.33 -9.54
CA GLU A 144 -11.47 -4.40 -9.34
C GLU A 144 -10.12 -3.85 -8.85
N PHE A 145 -9.64 -2.75 -9.46
CA PHE A 145 -8.46 -2.03 -9.01
C PHE A 145 -8.55 -1.64 -7.54
N LEU A 146 -9.67 -1.03 -7.11
CA LEU A 146 -9.87 -0.62 -5.73
C LEU A 146 -9.88 -1.82 -4.78
N MET A 147 -10.66 -2.87 -5.09
CA MET A 147 -10.77 -4.05 -4.25
C MET A 147 -9.43 -4.77 -4.07
N LYS A 148 -8.71 -5.03 -5.17
CA LYS A 148 -7.40 -5.70 -5.11
C LYS A 148 -6.37 -4.83 -4.37
N SER A 149 -6.39 -3.52 -4.57
CA SER A 149 -5.45 -2.62 -3.91
C SER A 149 -5.72 -2.48 -2.41
N ILE A 150 -6.99 -2.44 -2.01
CA ILE A 150 -7.40 -2.44 -0.59
C ILE A 150 -6.89 -3.72 0.10
N LEU A 151 -7.07 -4.89 -0.51
CA LEU A 151 -6.62 -6.15 0.06
C LEU A 151 -5.12 -6.15 0.40
N LEU A 152 -4.30 -5.66 -0.54
CA LEU A 152 -2.85 -5.56 -0.34
C LEU A 152 -2.50 -4.53 0.76
N LEU A 153 -3.17 -3.38 0.77
CA LEU A 153 -2.88 -2.33 1.76
C LEU A 153 -3.36 -2.70 3.17
N ASP A 154 -4.48 -3.40 3.32
CA ASP A 154 -4.96 -3.93 4.61
C ASP A 154 -4.00 -4.98 5.18
N HIS A 155 -3.42 -5.82 4.31
CA HIS A 155 -2.35 -6.74 4.71
C HIS A 155 -1.13 -5.97 5.26
N SER A 156 -0.64 -4.98 4.50
CA SER A 156 0.49 -4.17 4.96
C SER A 156 0.21 -3.36 6.21
N LEU A 157 -1.02 -2.86 6.36
CA LEU A 157 -1.43 -2.18 7.58
C LEU A 157 -1.32 -3.10 8.79
N THR A 158 -1.79 -4.35 8.66
CA THR A 158 -1.69 -5.37 9.71
C THR A 158 -0.23 -5.63 10.09
N HIS A 159 0.67 -5.73 9.12
CA HIS A 159 2.10 -5.92 9.36
C HIS A 159 2.73 -4.70 10.06
N ILE A 160 2.39 -3.48 9.64
CA ILE A 160 2.85 -2.25 10.30
C ILE A 160 2.38 -2.22 11.77
N GLU A 161 1.12 -2.57 12.03
CA GLU A 161 0.56 -2.58 13.38
C GLU A 161 1.19 -3.64 14.27
N PHE A 162 1.48 -4.82 13.72
CA PHE A 162 2.22 -5.84 14.43
C PHE A 162 3.62 -5.34 14.82
N LYS A 163 4.35 -4.73 13.88
CA LYS A 163 5.68 -4.13 14.14
C LYS A 163 5.59 -3.02 15.19
N HIS A 164 4.57 -2.17 15.14
CA HIS A 164 4.32 -1.15 16.16
C HIS A 164 4.07 -1.79 17.53
N SER A 165 3.25 -2.84 17.60
CA SER A 165 2.93 -3.51 18.87
C SER A 165 4.15 -4.04 19.61
N LEU A 166 5.15 -4.53 18.85
CA LEU A 166 6.42 -5.05 19.36
C LEU A 166 7.42 -3.94 19.74
N THR A 167 7.51 -2.89 18.92
CA THR A 167 8.55 -1.86 19.08
C THR A 167 8.12 -0.64 19.88
N LYS A 168 6.81 -0.43 20.01
CA LYS A 168 6.17 0.80 20.51
C LYS A 168 6.61 2.06 19.76
N LYS A 169 7.05 1.89 18.51
CA LYS A 169 7.46 2.99 17.62
C LYS A 169 6.48 3.09 16.47
N TRP A 170 6.08 4.31 16.18
CA TRP A 170 5.24 4.63 15.04
C TRP A 170 6.07 4.61 13.75
N ASP A 171 5.53 4.01 12.67
CA ASP A 171 6.18 3.93 11.35
C ASP A 171 5.53 4.95 10.42
N GLU A 172 6.32 5.83 9.80
CA GLU A 172 5.84 6.86 8.87
C GLU A 172 4.98 6.27 7.72
N LYS A 173 5.18 4.99 7.39
CA LYS A 173 4.38 4.28 6.39
C LYS A 173 2.92 4.10 6.81
N TYR A 174 2.63 4.19 8.10
CA TYR A 174 1.27 4.15 8.64
C TYR A 174 0.41 5.28 8.07
N ILE A 175 0.97 6.50 7.94
CA ILE A 175 0.30 7.64 7.31
C ILE A 175 -0.04 7.31 5.86
N VAL A 176 0.94 6.89 5.08
CA VAL A 176 0.77 6.60 3.64
C VAL A 176 -0.32 5.54 3.42
N VAL A 177 -0.26 4.44 4.17
CA VAL A 177 -1.20 3.33 4.03
C VAL A 177 -2.60 3.75 4.46
N LEU A 178 -2.76 4.41 5.60
CA LEU A 178 -4.07 4.86 6.06
C LEU A 178 -4.69 5.93 5.17
N THR A 179 -3.92 6.90 4.68
CA THR A 179 -4.41 7.90 3.72
C THR A 179 -4.92 7.22 2.46
N THR A 180 -4.16 6.26 1.93
CA THR A 180 -4.53 5.54 0.72
C THR A 180 -5.78 4.68 0.92
N LEU A 181 -5.83 3.90 2.01
CA LEU A 181 -7.00 3.07 2.35
C LEU A 181 -8.26 3.93 2.56
N THR A 182 -8.13 5.06 3.26
CA THR A 182 -9.23 6.01 3.45
C THR A 182 -9.81 6.44 2.10
N ASN A 183 -8.95 6.86 1.18
CA ASN A 183 -9.35 7.28 -0.16
C ASN A 183 -9.94 6.13 -0.98
N PHE A 184 -9.37 4.93 -0.92
CA PHE A 184 -9.88 3.78 -1.68
C PHE A 184 -11.23 3.32 -1.17
N TYR A 185 -11.42 3.23 0.15
CA TYR A 185 -12.71 2.90 0.73
C TYR A 185 -13.77 3.98 0.44
N TYR A 186 -13.40 5.27 0.46
CA TYR A 186 -14.31 6.35 0.08
C TYR A 186 -14.73 6.24 -1.39
N ASN A 187 -13.78 6.02 -2.30
CA ASN A 187 -14.06 5.86 -3.73
C ASN A 187 -14.84 4.59 -4.08
N LEU A 188 -14.79 3.58 -3.22
CA LEU A 188 -15.62 2.37 -3.31
C LEU A 188 -17.04 2.58 -2.71
N GLY A 189 -17.31 3.73 -2.10
CA GLY A 189 -18.56 4.01 -1.39
C GLY A 189 -18.68 3.31 -0.02
N ALA A 190 -17.60 2.71 0.47
CA ALA A 190 -17.53 2.03 1.76
C ALA A 190 -17.26 3.04 2.89
N ASN A 191 -18.17 4.00 3.07
CA ASN A 191 -17.98 5.17 3.94
C ASN A 191 -17.67 4.82 5.40
N GLU A 192 -18.25 3.76 5.96
CA GLU A 192 -17.93 3.33 7.33
C GLU A 192 -16.46 2.92 7.48
N LYS A 193 -15.91 2.20 6.49
CA LYS A 193 -14.50 1.83 6.45
C LYS A 193 -13.61 3.04 6.22
N ALA A 194 -14.01 3.95 5.34
CA ALA A 194 -13.29 5.21 5.11
C ALA A 194 -13.19 6.04 6.40
N ILE A 195 -14.32 6.24 7.11
CA ILE A 195 -14.37 6.91 8.41
C ILE A 195 -13.44 6.23 9.41
N SER A 196 -13.50 4.90 9.53
CA SER A 196 -12.68 4.15 10.48
C SER A 196 -11.17 4.35 10.24
N HIS A 197 -10.72 4.33 8.99
CA HIS A 197 -9.31 4.56 8.64
C HIS A 197 -8.90 6.01 8.82
N ALA A 198 -9.77 6.96 8.45
CA ALA A 198 -9.51 8.37 8.61
C ALA A 198 -9.43 8.76 10.10
N GLU A 199 -10.28 8.20 10.97
CA GLU A 199 -10.18 8.40 12.42
C GLU A 199 -8.85 7.86 12.98
N ARG A 200 -8.39 6.69 12.51
CA ARG A 200 -7.09 6.11 12.90
C ARG A 200 -5.94 7.02 12.47
N LEU A 201 -6.02 7.59 11.27
CA LEU A 201 -5.00 8.49 10.75
C LEU A 201 -4.91 9.77 11.58
N CYS A 202 -6.04 10.39 11.92
CA CYS A 202 -6.06 11.55 12.80
C CYS A 202 -5.43 11.24 14.16
N ARG A 203 -5.84 10.14 14.81
CA ARG A 203 -5.28 9.74 16.11
C ARG A 203 -3.76 9.55 16.04
N TYR A 204 -3.28 8.89 14.99
CA TYR A 204 -1.85 8.69 14.79
C TYR A 204 -1.09 10.01 14.69
N ILE A 205 -1.56 10.95 13.86
CA ILE A 205 -0.89 12.24 13.66
C ILE A 205 -0.90 13.06 14.96
N GLU A 206 -2.00 13.01 15.71
CA GLU A 206 -2.10 13.62 17.04
C GLU A 206 -1.10 13.00 18.03
N ASP A 207 -0.98 11.67 18.06
CA ASP A 207 -0.08 10.94 18.97
C ASP A 207 1.41 11.23 18.71
N ILE A 208 1.80 11.46 17.45
CA ILE A 208 3.19 11.83 17.11
C ILE A 208 3.46 13.35 17.21
N GLY A 209 2.43 14.15 17.51
CA GLY A 209 2.56 15.60 17.69
C GLY A 209 2.77 16.39 16.39
N GLU A 210 2.59 15.78 15.22
CA GLU A 210 2.76 16.42 13.92
C GLU A 210 1.46 17.04 13.40
N VAL A 211 0.70 17.72 14.27
CA VAL A 211 -0.61 18.29 13.90
C VAL A 211 -0.52 19.63 13.18
N ASN A 212 0.47 20.45 13.54
CA ASN A 212 0.65 21.79 12.97
C ASN A 212 1.35 21.70 11.61
N ASP A 213 0.90 22.50 10.64
CA ASP A 213 1.41 22.53 9.26
C ASP A 213 1.36 21.18 8.52
N ASN A 214 0.52 20.25 8.99
CA ASN A 214 0.36 18.94 8.38
C ASN A 214 -0.84 18.92 7.43
N GLU A 215 -0.56 19.10 6.14
CA GLU A 215 -1.55 19.09 5.07
C GLU A 215 -2.36 17.77 5.04
N ILE A 216 -1.73 16.64 5.36
CA ILE A 216 -2.41 15.33 5.41
C ILE A 216 -3.45 15.34 6.53
N TYR A 217 -3.09 15.88 7.69
CA TYR A 217 -4.02 15.98 8.83
C TYR A 217 -5.21 16.90 8.51
N TYR A 218 -4.94 18.06 7.92
CA TYR A 218 -5.97 19.00 7.49
C TYR A 218 -6.93 18.35 6.48
N ASN A 219 -6.40 17.77 5.41
CA ASN A 219 -7.19 17.13 4.37
C ASN A 219 -8.02 15.96 4.92
N ASN A 220 -7.43 15.15 5.81
CA ASN A 220 -8.13 14.03 6.42
C ASN A 220 -9.23 14.48 7.40
N LEU A 221 -9.04 15.56 8.15
CA LEU A 221 -10.09 16.16 8.99
C LEU A 221 -11.25 16.72 8.15
N SER A 222 -10.95 17.36 7.02
CA SER A 222 -11.97 17.85 6.10
C SER A 222 -12.79 16.69 5.54
N LEU A 223 -12.14 15.63 5.07
CA LEU A 223 -12.83 14.43 4.58
C LEU A 223 -13.68 13.77 5.67
N LEU A 224 -13.16 13.63 6.89
CA LEU A 224 -13.93 13.10 8.02
C LEU A 224 -15.18 13.92 8.31
N LYS A 225 -15.05 15.25 8.28
CA LYS A 225 -16.19 16.14 8.48
C LYS A 225 -17.28 15.86 7.45
N ASP A 226 -16.92 15.84 6.16
CA ASP A 226 -17.85 15.60 5.07
C ASP A 226 -18.52 14.23 5.20
N LEU A 227 -17.75 13.17 5.51
CA LEU A 227 -18.26 11.82 5.75
C LEU A 227 -19.23 11.76 6.96
N TYR A 228 -18.98 12.54 8.01
CA TYR A 228 -19.90 12.64 9.14
C TYR A 228 -21.18 13.40 8.80
N GLU A 229 -21.10 14.43 7.97
CA GLU A 229 -22.28 15.14 7.49
C GLU A 229 -23.13 14.24 6.59
N GLU A 230 -22.50 13.51 5.65
CA GLU A 230 -23.16 12.53 4.77
C GLU A 230 -23.84 11.40 5.57
N SER A 231 -23.27 11.00 6.71
CA SER A 231 -23.85 10.00 7.63
C SER A 231 -24.76 10.59 8.72
N ASN A 232 -25.13 11.88 8.63
CA ASN A 232 -25.97 12.59 9.60
C ASN A 232 -25.42 12.62 11.04
N ASN A 233 -24.11 12.43 11.23
CA ASN A 233 -23.45 12.49 12.54
C ASN A 233 -22.91 13.90 12.86
N LYS A 234 -23.84 14.84 13.10
CA LYS A 234 -23.51 16.26 13.35
C LYS A 234 -22.52 16.47 14.50
N SER A 235 -22.65 15.68 15.57
CA SER A 235 -21.75 15.82 16.73
C SER A 235 -20.29 15.56 16.37
N LYS A 236 -20.01 14.54 15.57
CA LYS A 236 -18.65 14.26 15.11
C LYS A 236 -18.17 15.24 14.04
N ALA A 237 -19.06 15.68 13.13
CA ALA A 237 -18.74 16.74 12.17
C ALA A 237 -18.31 18.04 12.87
N ASP A 238 -19.03 18.46 13.92
CA ASP A 238 -18.69 19.64 14.72
C ASP A 238 -17.34 19.50 15.43
N ILE A 239 -16.97 18.29 15.86
CA ILE A 239 -15.65 18.02 16.44
C ILE A 239 -14.56 18.23 15.38
N CYS A 240 -14.73 17.72 14.16
CA CYS A 240 -13.79 17.93 13.07
C CYS A 240 -13.67 19.42 12.73
N GLN A 241 -14.79 20.16 12.64
CA GLN A 241 -14.76 21.60 12.37
C GLN A 241 -13.98 22.37 13.45
N ARG A 242 -14.24 22.11 14.74
CA ARG A 242 -13.48 22.76 15.83
C ARG A 242 -11.98 22.44 15.82
N LYS A 243 -11.58 21.28 15.29
CA LYS A 243 -10.16 20.95 15.11
C LYS A 243 -9.56 21.73 13.94
N LEU A 244 -10.26 21.80 12.80
CA LEU A 244 -9.86 22.59 11.64
C LEU A 244 -9.70 24.08 11.98
N ASP A 245 -10.62 24.65 12.75
CA ASP A 245 -10.57 26.06 13.17
C ASP A 245 -9.35 26.41 14.03
N LYS A 246 -8.71 25.41 14.66
CA LYS A 246 -7.48 25.60 15.46
C LYS A 246 -6.19 25.50 14.64
N LEU A 247 -6.27 24.99 13.42
CA LEU A 247 -5.14 24.87 12.50
C LEU A 247 -4.94 26.12 11.65
N ASN A 248 -5.94 27.02 11.61
CA ASN A 248 -5.92 28.33 10.95
C ASN A 248 -5.65 29.45 11.97
#